data_AF-A0AAW7QQG0-F1
#
_entry.id   AF-A0AAW7QQG0-F1
#
_cell.length_a   1.000
_cell.length_b   1.000
_cell.length_c   1.000
_cell.angle_alpha   90.00
_cell.angle_beta   90.00
_cell.angle_gamma   90.00
#
_symmetry.space_group_name_H-M   'P 1'
#
loop_
_entity.id
_entity.type
_entity.pdbx_description
1 polymer ?
#
loop_
_entity_poly.entity_id
_entity_poly.type
_entity_poly.pdbx_seq_one_letter_code
_entity_poly.pdbx_strand_id
1 'polypeptide(L)'
;MGINTDQLQRSLCALETALALYERATATQSANEQEVFRMAIIKGFELAQEISFKLIKRRLRDFGYTSRRLEATPVKELLRLAAQHSLLSLAEVERWFSYRDNRNSTAHDYGEAFVQQTLCLLPNFIRDAHALAERLHTGSLLTGEEE
;
A
#
# COMPACT_ATOMS: atom_id res chain seq x y z
N MET A 1 -15.32 -15.00 -3.35
CA MET A 1 -14.53 -15.45 -4.53
C MET A 1 -13.19 -14.74 -4.51
N GLY A 2 -12.10 -15.45 -4.81
CA GLY A 2 -10.76 -14.86 -4.88
C GLY A 2 -10.58 -13.87 -6.03
N ILE A 3 -9.70 -12.90 -5.87
CA ILE A 3 -9.33 -11.90 -6.89
C ILE A 3 -7.85 -12.08 -7.25
N ASN A 4 -7.51 -12.00 -8.54
CA ASN A 4 -6.11 -12.00 -8.98
C ASN A 4 -5.36 -10.78 -8.40
N THR A 5 -4.27 -11.07 -7.70
CA THR A 5 -3.42 -10.09 -6.99
C THR A 5 -1.99 -10.07 -7.52
N ASP A 6 -1.70 -10.75 -8.63
CA ASP A 6 -0.33 -10.95 -9.16
C ASP A 6 0.36 -9.62 -9.46
N GLN A 7 -0.41 -8.64 -9.94
CA GLN A 7 0.13 -7.31 -10.20
C GLN A 7 0.56 -6.58 -8.93
N LEU A 8 -0.18 -6.74 -7.83
CA LEU A 8 0.20 -6.18 -6.53
C LEU A 8 1.45 -6.88 -6.01
N GLN A 9 1.48 -8.22 -6.04
CA GLN A 9 2.64 -9.01 -5.60
C GLN A 9 3.92 -8.66 -6.37
N ARG A 10 3.84 -8.53 -7.70
CA ARG A 10 4.99 -8.09 -8.52
C ARG A 10 5.44 -6.68 -8.16
N SER A 11 4.51 -5.76 -7.91
CA SER A 11 4.83 -4.40 -7.48
C SER A 11 5.50 -4.36 -6.12
N LEU A 12 5.06 -5.20 -5.17
CA LEU A 12 5.66 -5.31 -3.83
C LEU A 12 7.07 -5.90 -3.90
N CYS A 13 7.27 -6.97 -4.66
CA CYS A 13 8.61 -7.56 -4.88
C CYS A 13 9.60 -6.55 -5.49
N ALA A 14 9.15 -5.74 -6.46
CA ALA A 14 9.97 -4.67 -7.03
C ALA A 14 10.30 -3.58 -5.99
N LEU A 15 9.35 -3.22 -5.13
CA LEU A 15 9.54 -2.24 -4.05
C LEU A 15 10.52 -2.74 -2.99
N GLU A 16 10.40 -4.01 -2.57
CA GLU A 16 11.33 -4.68 -1.65
C GLU A 16 12.75 -4.72 -2.23
N THR A 17 12.87 -5.04 -3.52
CA THR A 17 14.15 -5.03 -4.23
C THR A 17 14.77 -3.63 -4.23
N ALA A 18 13.98 -2.60 -4.53
CA ALA A 18 14.46 -1.22 -4.53
C ALA A 18 14.91 -0.78 -3.12
N LEU A 19 14.21 -1.20 -2.07
CA LEU A 19 14.57 -0.93 -0.67
C LEU A 19 15.90 -1.59 -0.30
N ALA A 20 16.08 -2.88 -0.63
CA ALA A 20 17.33 -3.60 -0.37
C ALA A 20 18.52 -2.99 -1.12
N LEU A 21 18.32 -2.53 -2.35
CA LEU A 21 19.35 -1.85 -3.13
C LEU A 21 19.70 -0.46 -2.56
N TYR A 22 18.69 0.27 -2.07
CA TYR A 22 18.90 1.54 -1.37
C TYR A 22 19.73 1.39 -0.09
N GLU A 23 19.43 0.38 0.73
CA GLU A 23 20.20 0.08 1.95
C GLU A 23 21.67 -0.25 1.63
N ARG A 24 21.91 -1.04 0.57
CA ARG A 24 23.26 -1.34 0.08
C ARG A 24 23.99 -0.10 -0.41
N ALA A 25 23.33 0.75 -1.20
CA ALA A 25 23.90 2.01 -1.69
C ALA A 25 24.19 2.99 -0.55
N THR A 26 23.42 2.93 0.54
CA THR A 26 23.67 3.68 1.78
C THR A 26 24.94 3.18 2.46
N ALA A 27 25.09 1.86 2.59
CA ALA A 27 26.29 1.26 3.20
C ALA A 27 27.58 1.53 2.39
N THR A 28 27.48 1.61 1.05
CA THR A 28 28.63 1.93 0.17
C THR A 28 28.81 3.43 -0.08
N GLN A 29 28.01 4.29 0.56
CA GLN A 29 28.05 5.75 0.39
C GLN A 29 27.90 6.23 -1.07
N SER A 30 27.15 5.48 -1.87
CA SER A 30 26.93 5.76 -3.29
C SER A 30 25.74 6.70 -3.49
N ALA A 31 25.98 8.02 -3.47
CA ALA A 31 24.92 9.03 -3.52
C ALA A 31 24.05 8.95 -4.79
N ASN A 32 24.65 8.68 -5.96
CA ASN A 32 23.90 8.57 -7.23
C ASN A 32 22.95 7.38 -7.23
N GLU A 33 23.40 6.22 -6.72
CA GLU A 33 22.55 5.03 -6.62
C GLU A 33 21.44 5.23 -5.58
N GLN A 34 21.75 5.87 -4.45
CA GLN A 34 20.75 6.22 -3.44
C GLN A 34 19.63 7.08 -4.03
N GLU A 35 19.95 8.07 -4.86
CA GLU A 35 18.95 8.91 -5.54
C GLU A 35 18.05 8.08 -6.47
N VAL A 36 18.66 7.23 -7.31
CA VAL A 36 17.92 6.38 -8.25
C VAL A 36 16.98 5.42 -7.51
N PHE A 37 17.48 4.76 -6.46
CA PHE A 37 16.66 3.82 -5.71
C PHE A 37 15.57 4.52 -4.89
N ARG A 38 15.83 5.71 -4.38
CA ARG A 38 14.81 6.54 -3.73
C ARG A 38 13.65 6.85 -4.66
N MET A 39 13.92 7.30 -5.89
CA MET A 39 12.88 7.54 -6.89
C MET A 39 12.08 6.27 -7.20
N ALA A 40 12.77 5.13 -7.32
CA ALA A 40 12.14 3.83 -7.54
C ALA A 40 11.23 3.42 -6.35
N ILE A 41 11.68 3.64 -5.12
CA ILE A 41 10.91 3.37 -3.89
C ILE A 41 9.65 4.22 -3.84
N ILE A 42 9.75 5.53 -4.06
CA ILE A 42 8.61 6.44 -4.04
C ILE A 42 7.59 6.00 -5.08
N LYS A 43 8.04 5.69 -6.29
CA LYS A 43 7.14 5.28 -7.36
C LYS A 43 6.52 3.91 -7.12
N GLY A 44 7.29 2.97 -6.59
CA GLY A 44 6.82 1.64 -6.20
C GLY A 44 5.77 1.71 -5.09
N PHE A 45 5.98 2.57 -4.09
CA PHE A 45 5.04 2.82 -3.00
C PHE A 45 3.70 3.39 -3.50
N GLU A 46 3.76 4.42 -4.37
CA GLU A 46 2.56 4.99 -5.00
C GLU A 46 1.78 3.96 -5.82
N LEU A 47 2.49 3.18 -6.64
CA LEU A 47 1.90 2.17 -7.51
C LEU A 47 1.23 1.06 -6.69
N ALA A 48 1.91 0.56 -5.67
CA ALA A 48 1.38 -0.48 -4.79
C ALA A 48 0.10 0.00 -4.05
N GLN A 49 0.06 1.25 -3.58
CA GLN A 49 -1.15 1.84 -3.00
C GLN A 49 -2.29 1.91 -4.03
N GLU A 50 -2.01 2.40 -5.23
CA GLU A 50 -3.02 2.51 -6.30
C GLU A 50 -3.63 1.14 -6.64
N ILE A 51 -2.78 0.13 -6.82
CA ILE A 51 -3.23 -1.25 -7.09
C ILE A 51 -4.06 -1.77 -5.92
N SER A 52 -3.60 -1.56 -4.68
CA SER A 52 -4.31 -1.99 -3.47
C SER A 52 -5.73 -1.41 -3.41
N PHE A 53 -5.90 -0.10 -3.63
CA PHE A 53 -7.22 0.53 -3.63
C PHE A 53 -8.10 0.05 -4.78
N LYS A 54 -7.54 -0.19 -5.97
CA LYS A 54 -8.27 -0.80 -7.09
C LYS A 54 -8.80 -2.19 -6.74
N LEU A 55 -7.99 -3.01 -6.06
CA LEU A 55 -8.39 -4.34 -5.65
C LEU A 55 -9.42 -4.32 -4.51
N ILE A 56 -9.29 -3.42 -3.54
CA ILE A 56 -10.30 -3.19 -2.50
C ILE A 56 -11.65 -2.81 -3.14
N LYS A 57 -11.67 -1.85 -4.08
CA LYS A 57 -12.88 -1.50 -4.83
C LYS A 57 -13.47 -2.73 -5.53
N ARG A 58 -12.63 -3.53 -6.20
CA ARG A 58 -13.07 -4.76 -6.87
C ARG A 58 -13.72 -5.74 -5.88
N ARG A 59 -13.13 -5.92 -4.70
CA ARG A 59 -13.69 -6.78 -3.65
C ARG A 59 -14.99 -6.24 -3.08
N LEU A 60 -15.08 -4.93 -2.91
CA LEU A 60 -16.29 -4.29 -2.39
C LEU A 60 -17.52 -4.54 -3.28
N ARG A 61 -17.34 -4.76 -4.59
CA ARG A 61 -18.47 -5.11 -5.48
C ARG A 61 -19.20 -6.39 -5.07
N ASP A 62 -18.53 -7.32 -4.41
CA ASP A 62 -19.15 -8.56 -3.91
C ASP A 62 -20.19 -8.28 -2.80
N PHE A 63 -20.13 -7.11 -2.15
CA PHE A 63 -21.08 -6.67 -1.13
C PHE A 63 -22.17 -5.72 -1.67
N GLY A 64 -22.37 -5.68 -2.99
CA GLY A 64 -23.46 -4.93 -3.64
C GLY A 64 -23.14 -3.47 -3.98
N TYR A 65 -21.89 -3.01 -3.80
CA TYR A 65 -21.50 -1.67 -4.24
C TYR A 65 -21.32 -1.60 -5.75
N THR A 66 -21.86 -0.55 -6.38
CA THR A 66 -21.69 -0.31 -7.82
C THR A 66 -20.33 0.29 -8.13
N SER A 67 -19.78 -0.01 -9.31
CA SER A 67 -18.50 0.58 -9.77
C SER A 67 -18.55 2.12 -9.74
N ARG A 68 -19.65 2.74 -10.18
CA ARG A 68 -19.82 4.19 -10.17
C ARG A 68 -19.68 4.78 -8.75
N ARG A 69 -20.32 4.15 -7.75
CA ARG A 69 -20.23 4.60 -6.36
C ARG A 69 -18.80 4.49 -5.84
N LEU A 70 -18.16 3.36 -6.07
CA LEU A 70 -16.79 3.11 -5.59
C LEU A 70 -15.76 4.02 -6.24
N GLU A 71 -15.92 4.38 -7.52
CA GLU A 71 -15.03 5.34 -8.18
C GLU A 71 -15.18 6.76 -7.64
N ALA A 72 -16.39 7.17 -7.25
CA ALA A 72 -16.64 8.46 -6.61
C ALA A 72 -16.29 8.49 -5.10
N THR A 73 -15.92 7.35 -4.51
CA THR A 73 -15.66 7.23 -3.07
C THR A 73 -14.22 7.68 -2.75
N PRO A 74 -14.02 8.67 -1.85
CA PRO A 74 -12.69 9.05 -1.39
C PRO A 74 -11.94 7.88 -0.72
N VAL A 75 -10.60 7.83 -0.84
CA VAL A 75 -9.80 6.71 -0.35
C VAL A 75 -10.00 6.43 1.15
N LYS A 76 -10.08 7.46 1.99
CA LYS A 76 -10.31 7.27 3.43
C LYS A 76 -11.66 6.62 3.71
N GLU A 77 -12.68 6.96 2.93
CA GLU A 77 -14.00 6.33 3.03
C GLU A 77 -13.99 4.91 2.46
N LEU A 78 -13.30 4.67 1.35
CA LEU A 78 -13.11 3.33 0.78
C LEU A 78 -12.52 2.35 1.79
N LEU A 79 -11.52 2.78 2.56
CA LEU A 79 -10.89 1.97 3.60
C LEU A 79 -11.84 1.69 4.77
N ARG A 80 -12.68 2.65 5.16
CA ARG A 80 -13.74 2.41 6.17
C ARG A 80 -14.78 1.40 5.66
N LEU A 81 -15.19 1.48 4.40
CA LEU A 81 -16.06 0.48 3.79
C LEU A 81 -15.42 -0.92 3.80
N ALA A 82 -14.11 -1.01 3.54
CA ALA A 82 -13.38 -2.27 3.66
C ALA A 82 -13.44 -2.83 5.09
N ALA A 83 -13.28 -1.99 6.11
CA ALA A 83 -13.41 -2.44 7.50
C ALA A 83 -14.83 -2.85 7.89
N GLN A 84 -15.86 -2.15 7.43
CA GLN A 84 -17.25 -2.54 7.65
C GLN A 84 -17.57 -3.95 7.15
N HIS A 85 -16.86 -4.40 6.12
CA HIS A 85 -17.01 -5.74 5.55
C HIS A 85 -15.92 -6.72 6.02
N SER A 86 -15.24 -6.41 7.12
CA SER A 86 -14.16 -7.24 7.69
C SER A 86 -13.02 -7.55 6.70
N LEU A 87 -12.86 -6.73 5.66
CA LEU A 87 -11.74 -6.86 4.73
C LEU A 87 -10.46 -6.25 5.32
N LEU A 88 -10.59 -5.26 6.19
CA LEU A 88 -9.52 -4.64 6.97
C LEU A 88 -9.97 -4.51 8.44
N SER A 89 -9.03 -4.57 9.38
CA SER A 89 -9.32 -4.22 10.78
C SER A 89 -9.27 -2.70 10.95
N LEU A 90 -9.79 -2.18 12.08
CA LEU A 90 -9.69 -0.75 12.39
C LEU A 90 -8.23 -0.30 12.49
N ALA A 91 -7.39 -1.11 13.14
CA ALA A 91 -5.95 -0.85 13.25
C ALA A 91 -5.25 -0.84 11.88
N GLU A 92 -5.67 -1.70 10.94
CA GLU A 92 -5.18 -1.64 9.57
C GLU A 92 -5.63 -0.36 8.87
N VAL A 93 -6.89 0.03 9.00
CA VAL A 93 -7.41 1.27 8.40
C VAL A 93 -6.61 2.49 8.85
N GLU A 94 -6.27 2.59 10.13
CA GLU A 94 -5.44 3.68 10.67
C GLU A 94 -4.05 3.71 10.02
N ARG A 95 -3.39 2.55 9.89
CA ARG A 95 -2.11 2.45 9.18
C ARG A 95 -2.23 2.84 7.71
N TRP A 96 -3.28 2.38 7.02
CA TRP A 96 -3.55 2.76 5.63
C TRP A 96 -3.85 4.25 5.46
N PHE A 97 -4.43 4.93 6.45
CA PHE A 97 -4.54 6.38 6.44
C PHE A 97 -3.17 7.04 6.49
N SER A 98 -2.26 6.60 7.36
CA SER A 98 -0.89 7.12 7.43
C SER A 98 -0.15 6.93 6.10
N TYR A 99 -0.27 5.77 5.46
CA TYR A 99 0.34 5.51 4.15
C TYR A 99 -0.20 6.45 3.06
N ARG A 100 -1.51 6.70 3.07
CA ARG A 100 -2.17 7.57 2.09
C ARG A 100 -1.85 9.05 2.29
N ASP A 101 -1.75 9.49 3.54
CA ASP A 101 -1.47 10.87 3.90
C ASP A 101 -0.01 11.23 3.61
N ASN A 102 0.92 10.29 3.79
CA ASN A 102 2.31 10.45 3.36
C ASN A 102 2.41 10.79 1.86
N ARG A 103 1.52 10.24 1.00
CA ARG A 103 1.46 10.56 -0.44
C ARG A 103 1.16 12.03 -0.74
N ASN A 104 0.53 12.77 0.15
CA ASN A 104 0.27 14.20 -0.08
C ASN A 104 1.52 15.05 0.20
N SER A 105 2.48 14.53 0.97
CA SER A 105 3.79 15.15 1.22
C SER A 105 4.84 14.80 0.15
N THR A 106 4.69 13.68 -0.58
CA THR A 106 5.62 13.23 -1.63
C THR A 106 5.73 14.18 -2.83
N ALA A 107 4.70 14.97 -3.11
CA ALA A 107 4.61 15.78 -4.32
C ALA A 107 5.31 17.15 -4.23
N HIS A 108 5.61 17.64 -3.02
CA HIS A 108 6.16 19.00 -2.82
C HIS A 108 7.61 19.02 -2.34
N ASP A 109 8.13 17.94 -1.77
CA ASP A 109 9.49 17.91 -1.21
C ASP A 109 10.19 16.60 -1.57
N TYR A 110 10.94 16.57 -2.67
CA TYR A 110 11.85 15.46 -3.00
C TYR A 110 13.16 15.52 -2.17
N GLY A 111 13.13 16.12 -0.98
CA GLY A 111 14.28 16.29 -0.09
C GLY A 111 14.49 15.12 0.90
N GLU A 112 15.57 15.19 1.69
CA GLU A 112 15.94 14.18 2.70
C GLU A 112 14.83 13.87 3.72
N ALA A 113 14.10 14.89 4.17
CA ALA A 113 13.05 14.75 5.19
C ALA A 113 11.89 13.85 4.74
N PHE A 114 11.57 13.88 3.44
CA PHE A 114 10.49 13.09 2.84
C PHE A 114 10.84 11.59 2.75
N VAL A 115 12.11 11.29 2.49
CA VAL A 115 12.62 9.93 2.38
C VAL A 115 12.60 9.25 3.73
N GLN A 116 13.04 9.93 4.79
CA GLN A 116 13.02 9.36 6.13
C GLN A 116 11.61 8.94 6.56
N GLN A 117 10.61 9.80 6.38
CA GLN A 117 9.24 9.47 6.76
C GLN A 117 8.69 8.30 5.96
N THR A 118 8.91 8.28 4.66
CA THR A 118 8.42 7.21 3.78
C THR A 118 9.14 5.89 4.09
N LEU A 119 10.46 5.90 4.24
CA LEU A 119 11.25 4.72 4.61
C LEU A 119 10.81 4.12 5.94
N CYS A 120 10.46 4.94 6.94
CA CYS A 120 9.94 4.46 8.22
C CYS A 120 8.58 3.74 8.09
N LEU A 121 7.75 4.11 7.10
CA LEU A 121 6.44 3.50 6.87
C LEU A 121 6.52 2.21 6.03
N LEU A 122 7.53 2.10 5.16
CA LEU A 122 7.62 1.02 4.16
C LEU A 122 7.56 -0.40 4.74
N PRO A 123 8.27 -0.76 5.82
CA PRO A 123 8.21 -2.13 6.35
C PRO A 123 6.78 -2.53 6.74
N ASN A 124 6.07 -1.64 7.43
CA ASN A 124 4.68 -1.89 7.83
C ASN A 124 3.74 -1.91 6.61
N PHE A 125 3.95 -0.99 5.66
CA PHE A 125 3.17 -0.96 4.42
C PHE A 125 3.32 -2.25 3.61
N ILE A 126 4.56 -2.72 3.39
CA ILE A 126 4.84 -3.93 2.62
C ILE A 126 4.13 -5.12 3.27
N ARG A 127 4.27 -5.29 4.60
CA ARG A 127 3.57 -6.34 5.35
C ARG A 127 2.06 -6.25 5.20
N ASP A 128 1.47 -5.07 5.43
CA ASP A 128 0.02 -4.89 5.35
C ASP A 128 -0.51 -5.09 3.92
N ALA A 129 0.26 -4.70 2.90
CA ALA A 129 -0.08 -4.89 1.49
C ALA A 129 0.00 -6.37 1.06
N HIS A 130 0.96 -7.13 1.58
CA HIS A 130 1.01 -8.58 1.41
C HIS A 130 -0.19 -9.27 2.08
N ALA A 131 -0.51 -8.91 3.33
CA ALA A 131 -1.67 -9.46 4.04
C ALA A 131 -3.00 -9.11 3.34
N LEU A 132 -3.11 -7.90 2.77
CA LEU A 132 -4.24 -7.53 1.92
C LEU A 132 -4.30 -8.38 0.65
N ALA A 133 -3.17 -8.54 -0.06
CA ALA A 133 -3.10 -9.34 -1.28
C ALA A 133 -3.53 -10.79 -1.03
N GLU A 134 -3.05 -11.41 0.05
CA GLU A 134 -3.40 -12.77 0.43
C GLU A 134 -4.90 -12.92 0.74
N ARG A 135 -5.48 -12.03 1.55
CA ARG A 135 -6.92 -12.04 1.85
C ARG A 135 -7.76 -11.87 0.59
N LEU A 136 -7.37 -10.98 -0.32
CA LEU A 136 -8.06 -10.78 -1.59
C LEU A 136 -7.95 -11.99 -2.52
N HIS A 137 -6.77 -12.62 -2.56
CA HIS A 137 -6.52 -13.81 -3.37
C HIS A 137 -7.34 -15.00 -2.90
N THR A 138 -7.36 -15.26 -1.59
CA THR A 138 -8.12 -16.35 -0.98
C THR A 138 -9.62 -16.04 -0.89
N GLY A 139 -9.99 -14.76 -0.96
CA GLY A 139 -11.36 -14.31 -0.73
C GLY A 139 -11.79 -14.41 0.73
N SER A 140 -10.83 -14.49 1.66
CA SER A 140 -11.06 -14.53 3.10
C SER A 140 -11.44 -13.15 3.65
N LEU A 141 -12.12 -13.14 4.79
CA LEU A 141 -12.38 -11.95 5.59
C LEU A 141 -11.79 -12.16 6.98
N LEU A 142 -11.52 -11.08 7.71
CA LEU A 142 -11.12 -11.17 9.11
C LEU A 142 -12.26 -11.82 9.91
N THR A 143 -11.92 -12.90 10.59
CA THR A 143 -12.76 -13.47 11.65
C THR A 143 -12.51 -12.66 12.92
N GLY A 144 -13.56 -12.26 13.63
CA GLY A 144 -13.50 -11.33 14.77
C GLY A 144 -12.85 -11.92 16.03
N GLU A 145 -11.57 -12.27 15.95
CA GLU A 145 -10.77 -12.79 17.07
C GLU A 145 -9.36 -12.18 17.06
N GLU A 146 -9.23 -10.86 16.98
CA GLU A 146 -8.03 -10.18 17.47
C GLU A 146 -8.48 -8.87 18.15
N GLU A 147 -8.87 -9.02 19.43
CA GLU A 147 -8.93 -7.94 20.42
C GLU A 147 -7.51 -7.49 20.82
#